data_AF-A0A0X8HT62-F1
#
_entry.id   AF-A0A0X8HT62-F1
#
_cell.length_a   1.000
_cell.length_b   1.000
_cell.length_c   1.000
_cell.angle_alpha   90.00
_cell.angle_beta   90.00
_cell.angle_gamma   90.00
#
_symmetry.space_group_name_H-M   'P 1'
#
loop_
_entity.id
_entity.type
_entity.pdbx_description
1 polymer ?
#
loop_
_entity_poly.entity_id
_entity_poly.type
_entity_poly.pdbx_seq_one_letter_code
_entity_poly.pdbx_strand_id
1 'polypeptide(L)'
;MSSVAQLDSLALDSELHESIWNEFQSHFKPINNIDEWQLLIHTLVFYLSTHTNLKGVSTYGSQLSGVTYQTTKSTLFLVSVLVQFLHKKFSSAILRGDKFTKWYLMASKLYHCYDLFNFLQFLSTPCFISPIHRLFNVTCTKALEESTFYTSTVYAGLEFQNRQLMWNTILELLNKNVLQLNYFSRQQLEKNETPTRQDQCARCKELPVNPYSSSCCRSTYCYVCLIRNLDVMFCSNCGTKKTFTATPLYAAAKLEGN
;
A
#
# COMPACT_ATOMS: atom_id res chain seq x y z
N MET A 1 14.76 -16.63 4.44
CA MET A 1 14.22 -16.23 5.76
C MET A 1 13.02 -15.32 5.48
N SER A 2 11.82 -15.58 6.01
CA SER A 2 10.72 -14.61 5.82
C SER A 2 10.89 -13.49 6.84
N SER A 3 11.67 -12.46 6.49
CA SER A 3 11.74 -11.19 7.22
C SER A 3 10.34 -10.63 7.52
N VAL A 4 9.38 -10.98 6.66
CA VAL A 4 7.94 -10.76 6.82
C VAL A 4 7.40 -11.33 8.14
N ALA A 5 7.70 -12.58 8.50
CA ALA A 5 7.16 -13.19 9.72
C ALA A 5 7.65 -12.48 11.00
N GLN A 6 8.87 -11.94 10.97
CA GLN A 6 9.42 -11.15 12.07
C GLN A 6 8.72 -9.78 12.17
N LEU A 7 8.47 -9.11 11.05
CA LEU A 7 7.71 -7.86 11.03
C LEU A 7 6.25 -8.07 11.45
N ASP A 8 5.60 -9.10 10.93
CA ASP A 8 4.22 -9.46 11.28
C ASP A 8 4.11 -9.77 12.77
N SER A 9 5.09 -10.45 13.35
CA SER A 9 5.09 -10.72 14.79
C SER A 9 5.12 -9.44 15.63
N LEU A 10 5.89 -8.44 15.21
CA LEU A 10 5.95 -7.15 15.89
C LEU A 10 4.65 -6.35 15.68
N ALA A 11 4.07 -6.40 14.48
CA ALA A 11 2.79 -5.77 14.17
C ALA A 11 1.66 -6.37 15.02
N LEU A 12 1.57 -7.70 15.09
CA LEU A 12 0.60 -8.42 15.93
C LEU A 12 0.73 -8.05 17.41
N ASP A 13 1.95 -7.93 17.91
CA ASP A 13 2.17 -7.47 19.27
C ASP A 13 1.68 -6.03 19.43
N SER A 14 1.97 -5.11 18.50
CA SER A 14 1.47 -3.73 18.59
C SER A 14 -0.05 -3.63 18.53
N GLU A 15 -0.71 -4.41 17.67
CA GLU A 15 -2.17 -4.45 17.57
C GLU A 15 -2.82 -4.97 18.84
N LEU A 16 -2.25 -6.00 19.47
CA LEU A 16 -2.72 -6.51 20.77
C LEU A 16 -2.68 -5.41 21.84
N HIS A 17 -1.54 -4.74 21.94
CA HIS A 17 -1.32 -3.67 22.91
C HIS A 17 -2.28 -2.48 22.67
N GLU A 18 -2.48 -2.07 21.42
CA GLU A 18 -3.41 -1.00 21.05
C GLU A 18 -4.86 -1.38 21.27
N SER A 19 -5.27 -2.60 20.91
CA SER A 19 -6.63 -3.09 21.09
C SER A 19 -7.04 -3.09 22.56
N ILE A 20 -6.20 -3.65 23.44
CA ILE A 20 -6.45 -3.68 24.89
C ILE A 20 -6.47 -2.26 25.47
N TRP A 21 -5.56 -1.39 25.02
CA TRP A 21 -5.54 0.01 25.45
C TRP A 21 -6.83 0.76 25.05
N ASN A 22 -7.28 0.57 23.81
CA ASN A 22 -8.49 1.21 23.29
C ASN A 22 -9.74 0.73 24.03
N GLU A 23 -9.84 -0.56 24.31
CA GLU A 23 -10.92 -1.13 25.12
C GLU A 23 -10.92 -0.54 26.54
N PHE A 24 -9.75 -0.50 27.19
CA PHE A 24 -9.61 0.12 28.51
C PHE A 24 -10.01 1.61 28.50
N GLN A 25 -9.54 2.37 27.52
CA GLN A 25 -9.84 3.79 27.41
C GLN A 25 -11.34 4.05 27.17
N SER A 26 -12.00 3.18 26.41
CA SER A 26 -13.44 3.29 26.14
C SER A 26 -14.29 3.16 27.42
N HIS A 27 -13.87 2.31 28.35
CA HIS A 27 -14.59 2.03 29.60
C HIS A 27 -14.17 2.93 30.76
N PHE A 28 -12.88 3.16 30.97
CA PHE A 28 -12.36 3.83 32.16
C PHE A 28 -12.15 5.34 31.98
N LYS A 29 -11.97 5.82 30.74
CA LYS A 29 -11.70 7.24 30.37
C LYS A 29 -10.80 7.97 31.38
N PRO A 30 -9.53 7.56 31.54
CA PRO A 30 -8.63 8.21 32.49
C PRO A 30 -8.42 9.69 32.13
N ILE A 31 -8.72 10.59 33.08
CA ILE A 31 -8.59 12.06 32.90
C ILE A 31 -7.16 12.52 33.23
N ASN A 32 -6.51 11.90 34.21
CA ASN A 32 -5.15 12.22 34.65
C ASN A 32 -4.21 11.03 34.40
N ASN A 33 -2.93 11.34 34.14
CA ASN A 33 -1.84 10.36 34.03
C ASN A 33 -2.09 9.25 33.00
N ILE A 34 -2.57 9.63 31.82
CA ILE A 34 -2.92 8.70 30.73
C ILE A 34 -1.70 7.85 30.32
N ASP A 35 -0.52 8.47 30.27
CA ASP A 35 0.72 7.78 29.88
C ASP A 35 1.11 6.69 30.89
N GLU A 36 0.91 6.93 32.18
CA GLU A 36 1.26 6.02 33.26
C GLU A 36 0.29 4.82 33.29
N TRP A 37 -1.00 5.06 33.05
CA TRP A 37 -1.98 3.99 32.85
C TRP A 37 -1.67 3.16 31.61
N GLN A 38 -1.25 3.81 30.52
CA GLN A 38 -0.85 3.15 29.28
C GLN A 38 0.37 2.24 29.53
N LEU A 39 1.37 2.72 30.25
CA LEU A 39 2.55 1.92 30.63
C LEU A 39 2.18 0.72 31.50
N LEU A 40 1.30 0.91 32.48
CA LEU A 40 0.86 -0.16 33.38
C LEU A 40 0.20 -1.29 32.57
N ILE A 41 -0.74 -0.94 31.69
CA ILE A 41 -1.44 -1.91 30.83
C ILE A 41 -0.46 -2.62 29.92
N HIS A 42 0.42 -1.90 29.23
CA HIS A 42 1.42 -2.52 28.36
C HIS A 42 2.36 -3.44 29.13
N THR A 43 2.70 -3.10 30.37
CA THR A 43 3.51 -3.96 31.24
C THR A 43 2.75 -5.23 31.63
N LEU A 44 1.47 -5.12 31.94
CA LEU A 44 0.61 -6.24 32.31
C LEU A 44 0.40 -7.18 31.11
N VAL A 45 0.09 -6.62 29.94
CA VAL A 45 -0.04 -7.35 28.68
C VAL A 45 1.27 -8.06 28.35
N PHE A 46 2.41 -7.36 28.40
CA PHE A 46 3.71 -7.98 28.17
C PHE A 46 3.99 -9.11 29.16
N TYR A 47 3.72 -8.92 30.45
CA TYR A 47 4.01 -9.96 31.44
C TYR A 47 3.19 -11.23 31.23
N LEU A 48 1.89 -11.08 30.90
CA LEU A 48 0.97 -12.19 30.65
C LEU A 48 1.17 -12.86 29.29
N SER A 49 1.58 -12.10 28.26
CA SER A 49 1.78 -12.60 26.89
C SER A 49 3.16 -13.18 26.63
N THR A 50 4.13 -12.97 27.53
CA THR A 50 5.51 -13.43 27.32
C THR A 50 5.81 -14.76 27.99
N HIS A 51 6.22 -15.71 27.15
CA HIS A 51 6.66 -17.02 27.57
C HIS A 51 8.17 -17.16 27.40
N THR A 52 8.82 -17.79 28.38
CA THR A 52 10.26 -18.06 28.36
C THR A 52 10.49 -19.53 28.06
N ASN A 53 11.33 -19.82 27.06
CA ASN A 53 11.71 -21.18 26.69
C ASN A 53 13.24 -21.32 26.70
N LEU A 54 13.75 -22.55 26.66
CA LEU A 54 15.20 -22.84 26.63
C LEU A 54 15.91 -22.21 25.41
N LYS A 55 15.17 -21.97 24.32
CA LYS A 55 15.68 -21.39 23.08
C LYS A 55 15.63 -19.85 23.05
N GLY A 56 14.99 -19.21 24.03
CA GLY A 56 14.78 -17.76 24.07
C GLY A 56 13.42 -17.36 24.63
N VAL A 57 13.07 -16.09 24.46
CA VAL A 57 11.81 -15.50 24.89
C VAL A 57 10.90 -15.31 23.69
N SER A 58 9.62 -15.66 23.83
CA SER A 58 8.59 -15.44 22.83
C SER A 58 7.48 -14.56 23.41
N THR A 59 7.15 -13.48 22.70
CA THR A 59 5.89 -12.74 22.83
C THR A 59 4.75 -13.46 22.11
N TYR A 60 3.52 -13.00 22.32
CA TYR A 60 2.32 -13.53 21.65
C TYR A 60 2.46 -13.55 20.13
N GLY A 61 2.78 -12.42 19.49
CA GLY A 61 2.95 -12.32 18.05
C GLY A 61 4.10 -13.19 17.55
N SER A 62 5.20 -13.27 18.30
CA SER A 62 6.34 -14.11 17.91
C SER A 62 6.03 -15.61 18.00
N GLN A 63 5.24 -16.04 18.98
CA GLN A 63 4.81 -17.43 19.11
C GLN A 63 3.89 -17.84 17.97
N LEU A 64 2.97 -16.96 17.56
CA LEU A 64 2.10 -17.19 16.41
C LEU A 64 2.93 -17.30 15.12
N SER A 65 3.82 -16.34 14.87
CA SER A 65 4.65 -16.29 13.66
C SER A 65 5.85 -17.27 13.65
N GLY A 66 6.07 -18.02 14.72
CA GLY A 66 7.18 -18.98 14.82
C GLY A 66 8.56 -18.34 14.96
N VAL A 67 8.64 -17.16 15.56
CA VAL A 67 9.86 -16.39 15.83
C VAL A 67 10.18 -16.42 17.33
N THR A 68 11.45 -16.50 17.68
CA THR A 68 11.91 -16.43 19.08
C THR A 68 13.05 -15.43 19.21
N TYR A 69 13.07 -14.68 20.32
CA TYR A 69 14.13 -13.74 20.63
C TYR A 69 15.18 -14.39 21.51
N GLN A 70 16.47 -14.35 21.14
CA GLN A 70 17.55 -14.92 21.95
C GLN A 70 18.01 -13.93 23.04
N THR A 71 17.13 -13.63 23.98
CA THR A 71 17.40 -12.63 25.04
C THR A 71 16.76 -12.99 26.37
N THR A 72 17.01 -12.19 27.40
CA THR A 72 16.33 -12.31 28.69
C THR A 72 14.97 -11.59 28.65
N LYS A 73 14.01 -12.04 29.46
CA LYS A 73 12.69 -11.40 29.55
C LYS A 73 12.78 -9.91 29.91
N SER A 74 13.76 -9.53 30.74
CA SER A 74 13.99 -8.14 31.16
C SER A 74 14.52 -7.24 30.04
N THR A 75 15.44 -7.74 29.21
CA THR A 75 15.97 -6.97 28.07
C THR A 75 14.91 -6.80 27.00
N LEU A 76 14.13 -7.84 26.73
CA LEU A 76 13.01 -7.75 25.80
C LEU A 76 11.95 -6.75 26.29
N PHE A 77 11.59 -6.78 27.58
CA PHE A 77 10.67 -5.81 28.19
C PHE A 77 11.16 -4.36 28.04
N LEU A 78 12.46 -4.16 28.28
CA LEU A 78 13.06 -2.84 28.17
C LEU A 78 12.92 -2.31 26.75
N VAL A 79 13.25 -3.13 25.75
CA VAL A 79 13.22 -2.74 24.34
C VAL A 79 11.79 -2.54 23.82
N SER A 80 10.85 -3.41 24.20
CA SER A 80 9.49 -3.39 23.67
C SER A 80 8.60 -2.35 24.34
N VAL A 81 8.61 -2.27 25.67
CA VAL A 81 7.66 -1.43 26.44
C VAL A 81 8.34 -0.18 26.97
N LEU A 82 9.48 -0.33 27.66
CA LEU A 82 10.07 0.77 28.42
C LEU A 82 10.69 1.85 27.52
N VAL A 83 11.41 1.46 26.47
CA VAL A 83 12.06 2.41 25.56
C VAL A 83 11.03 3.27 24.84
N GLN A 84 9.87 2.71 24.45
CA GLN A 84 8.81 3.48 23.81
C GLN A 84 8.23 4.55 24.75
N PHE A 85 7.97 4.18 26.00
CA PHE A 85 7.50 5.11 27.03
C PHE A 85 8.55 6.20 27.33
N LEU A 86 9.81 5.80 27.53
CA LEU A 86 10.92 6.73 27.75
C LEU A 86 11.05 7.70 26.58
N HIS A 87 11.01 7.20 25.34
CA HIS A 87 11.09 8.06 24.15
C HIS A 87 9.97 9.10 24.13
N LYS A 88 8.73 8.73 24.49
CA LYS A 88 7.58 9.65 24.58
C LYS A 88 7.75 10.70 25.69
N LYS A 89 8.27 10.32 26.85
CA LYS A 89 8.55 11.25 27.95
C LYS A 89 9.75 12.16 27.65
N PHE A 90 10.81 11.63 27.04
CA PHE A 90 11.97 12.42 26.63
C PHE A 90 11.62 13.40 25.53
N SER A 91 10.87 12.99 24.50
CA SER A 91 10.47 13.90 23.43
C SER A 91 9.61 15.06 23.96
N SER A 92 8.63 14.77 24.83
CA SER A 92 7.80 15.80 25.46
C SER A 92 8.57 16.71 26.43
N ALA A 93 9.54 16.16 27.19
CA ALA A 93 10.39 16.96 28.08
C ALA A 93 11.37 17.85 27.30
N ILE A 94 11.97 17.34 26.22
CA ILE A 94 12.90 18.09 25.37
C ILE A 94 12.18 19.18 24.59
N LEU A 95 10.94 18.93 24.13
CA LEU A 95 10.12 19.94 23.46
C LEU A 95 9.75 21.12 24.37
N ARG A 96 9.70 20.92 25.70
CA ARG A 96 9.51 22.01 26.66
C ARG A 96 10.77 22.85 26.88
N GLY A 97 11.94 22.37 26.49
CA GLY A 97 13.23 23.06 26.69
C GLY A 97 13.81 23.59 25.38
N ASP A 98 13.82 24.91 25.20
CA ASP A 98 14.26 25.55 23.95
C ASP A 98 15.69 25.21 23.51
N LYS A 99 16.60 24.93 24.46
CA LYS A 99 18.04 24.80 24.19
C LYS A 99 18.45 23.51 23.47
N PHE A 100 17.70 22.41 23.64
CA PHE A 100 18.07 21.08 23.11
C PHE A 100 17.31 20.67 21.84
N THR A 101 16.36 21.49 21.38
CA THR A 101 15.51 21.22 20.22
C THR A 101 16.31 20.98 18.93
N LYS A 102 17.32 21.81 18.66
CA LYS A 102 18.18 21.68 17.45
C LYS A 102 18.98 20.37 17.43
N TRP A 103 19.56 19.99 18.58
CA TRP A 103 20.31 18.75 18.73
C TRP A 103 19.41 17.53 18.61
N TYR A 104 18.22 17.59 19.22
CA TYR A 104 17.22 16.52 19.10
C TYR A 104 16.77 16.31 17.65
N LEU A 105 16.49 17.39 16.90
CA LEU A 105 16.13 17.32 15.49
C LEU A 105 17.25 16.70 14.64
N MET A 106 18.50 17.05 14.90
CA MET A 106 19.65 16.45 14.21
C MET A 106 19.82 14.97 14.56
N ALA A 107 19.69 14.62 15.84
CA ALA A 107 19.75 13.23 16.31
C ALA A 107 18.61 12.39 15.74
N SER A 108 17.39 12.92 15.66
CA SER A 108 16.24 12.27 15.04
C SER A 108 16.49 12.00 13.55
N LYS A 109 17.01 12.97 12.79
CA LYS A 109 17.39 12.75 11.39
C LYS A 109 18.45 11.67 11.22
N LEU A 110 19.49 11.67 12.08
CA LEU A 110 20.51 10.63 12.07
C LEU A 110 19.94 9.25 12.43
N TYR A 111 19.04 9.20 13.42
CA TYR A 111 18.34 7.97 13.80
C TYR A 111 17.50 7.43 12.64
N HIS A 112 16.71 8.25 11.94
CA HIS A 112 15.93 7.81 10.78
C HIS A 112 16.80 7.33 9.61
N CYS A 113 17.95 7.98 9.37
CA CYS A 113 18.91 7.52 8.37
C CYS A 113 19.50 6.15 8.76
N TYR A 114 19.85 6.00 10.03
CA TYR A 114 20.36 4.73 10.57
C TYR A 114 19.31 3.62 10.57
N ASP A 115 18.06 3.96 10.85
CA ASP A 115 16.91 3.05 10.81
C ASP A 115 16.66 2.56 9.39
N LEU A 116 16.72 3.45 8.39
CA LEU A 116 16.65 3.07 6.97
C LEU A 116 17.79 2.13 6.57
N PHE A 117 19.02 2.41 7.02
CA PHE A 117 20.15 1.51 6.78
C PHE A 117 19.96 0.15 7.46
N ASN A 118 19.49 0.14 8.71
CA ASN A 118 19.20 -1.09 9.44
C ASN A 118 18.08 -1.89 8.76
N PHE A 119 17.04 -1.22 8.26
CA PHE A 119 15.95 -1.85 7.51
C PHE A 119 16.43 -2.45 6.19
N LEU A 120 17.26 -1.74 5.43
CA LEU A 120 17.88 -2.28 4.21
C LEU A 120 18.77 -3.49 4.52
N GLN A 121 19.56 -3.41 5.60
CA GLN A 121 20.37 -4.54 6.07
C GLN A 121 19.49 -5.72 6.50
N PHE A 122 18.37 -5.46 7.18
CA PHE A 122 17.41 -6.46 7.61
C PHE A 122 16.72 -7.18 6.44
N LEU A 123 16.42 -6.47 5.36
CA LEU A 123 15.89 -7.07 4.13
C LEU A 123 16.90 -8.02 3.48
N SER A 124 18.20 -7.71 3.55
CA SER A 124 19.28 -8.55 3.02
C SER A 124 19.63 -9.72 3.96
N THR A 125 19.72 -9.46 5.27
CA THR A 125 20.11 -10.42 6.30
C THR A 125 19.30 -10.17 7.57
N PRO A 126 18.24 -10.95 7.82
CA PRO A 126 17.32 -10.68 8.91
C PRO A 126 17.90 -11.14 10.25
N CYS A 127 18.58 -10.21 10.92
CA CYS A 127 19.13 -10.39 12.26
C CYS A 127 18.48 -9.47 13.30
N PHE A 128 18.31 -8.19 12.98
CA PHE A 128 17.83 -7.15 13.91
C PHE A 128 16.69 -6.33 13.30
N ILE A 129 15.54 -6.29 13.98
CA ILE A 129 14.33 -5.61 13.47
C ILE A 129 14.48 -4.08 13.55
N SER A 130 15.08 -3.56 14.62
CA SER A 130 15.30 -2.11 14.77
C SER A 130 16.70 -1.78 15.30
N PRO A 131 17.16 -0.54 15.12
CA PRO A 131 18.38 -0.01 15.74
C PRO A 131 18.48 -0.29 17.25
N ILE A 132 17.35 -0.21 17.95
CA ILE A 132 17.28 -0.43 19.40
C ILE A 132 17.52 -1.92 19.70
N HIS A 133 16.93 -2.83 18.91
CA HIS A 133 17.21 -4.27 19.04
C HIS A 133 18.67 -4.56 18.79
N ARG A 134 19.31 -3.88 17.84
CA ARG A 134 20.76 -4.00 17.60
C ARG A 134 21.61 -3.47 18.75
N LEU A 135 21.22 -2.35 19.35
CA LEU A 135 21.93 -1.77 20.51
C LEU A 135 21.92 -2.71 21.73
N PHE A 136 20.79 -3.39 21.96
CA PHE A 136 20.63 -4.36 23.04
C PHE A 136 20.99 -5.80 22.65
N ASN A 137 21.54 -6.00 21.44
CA ASN A 137 21.91 -7.30 20.87
C ASN A 137 20.77 -8.34 20.93
N VAL A 138 19.54 -7.90 20.67
CA VAL A 138 18.35 -8.74 20.63
C VAL A 138 18.23 -9.34 19.23
N THR A 139 18.69 -10.59 19.07
CA THR A 139 18.60 -11.32 17.81
C THR A 139 17.26 -12.06 17.69
N CYS A 140 16.66 -11.98 16.50
CA CYS A 140 15.43 -12.68 16.17
C CYS A 140 15.77 -13.93 15.36
N THR A 141 15.50 -15.11 15.92
CA THR A 141 15.73 -16.39 15.24
C THR A 141 14.42 -17.10 14.98
N LYS A 142 14.31 -17.86 13.88
CA LYS A 142 13.17 -18.75 13.70
C LYS A 142 13.20 -19.85 14.75
N ALA A 143 12.04 -20.21 15.30
CA ALA A 143 11.90 -21.49 15.95
C ALA A 143 12.17 -22.60 14.93
N LEU A 144 12.89 -23.66 15.32
CA LEU A 144 13.21 -24.78 14.43
C LEU A 144 11.98 -25.51 13.87
N GLU A 145 10.83 -25.35 14.52
CA GLU A 145 9.54 -25.81 14.02
C GLU A 145 8.85 -24.64 13.34
N GLU A 146 8.65 -24.72 12.02
CA GLU A 146 7.80 -23.76 11.31
C GLU A 146 6.40 -23.83 11.93
N SER A 147 5.87 -22.70 12.39
CA SER A 147 4.51 -22.67 12.92
C SER A 147 3.55 -22.97 11.78
N THR A 148 3.07 -24.22 11.74
CA THR A 148 2.03 -24.69 10.81
C THR A 148 0.81 -23.79 10.85
N PHE A 149 0.53 -23.20 12.02
CA PHE A 149 -0.50 -22.20 12.21
C PHE A 149 -0.29 -20.93 11.37
N TYR A 150 0.91 -20.32 11.42
CA TYR A 150 1.18 -19.08 10.69
C TYR A 150 1.17 -19.31 9.19
N THR A 151 1.86 -20.36 8.73
CA THR A 151 1.91 -20.69 7.31
C THR A 151 0.49 -20.97 6.79
N SER A 152 -0.30 -21.77 7.49
CA SER A 152 -1.69 -22.04 7.11
C SER A 152 -2.56 -20.77 7.10
N THR A 153 -2.36 -19.86 8.06
CA THR A 153 -3.11 -18.59 8.12
C THR A 153 -2.76 -17.68 6.95
N VAL A 154 -1.46 -17.53 6.63
CA VAL A 154 -1.00 -16.75 5.49
C VAL A 154 -1.52 -17.36 4.18
N TYR A 155 -1.44 -18.68 4.02
CA TYR A 155 -1.95 -19.35 2.83
C TYR A 155 -3.47 -19.21 2.70
N ALA A 156 -4.22 -19.32 3.79
CA ALA A 156 -5.67 -19.11 3.79
C ALA A 156 -6.04 -17.66 3.39
N GLY A 157 -5.30 -16.67 3.89
CA GLY A 157 -5.48 -15.26 3.51
C GLY A 157 -5.20 -15.01 2.02
N LEU A 158 -4.11 -15.57 1.50
CA LEU A 158 -3.77 -15.50 0.08
C LEU A 158 -4.81 -16.22 -0.80
N GLU A 159 -5.28 -17.39 -0.38
CA GLU A 159 -6.33 -18.13 -1.09
C GLU A 159 -7.62 -17.32 -1.14
N PHE A 160 -8.01 -16.69 -0.04
CA PHE A 160 -9.19 -15.84 0.02
C PHE A 160 -9.08 -14.63 -0.92
N GLN A 161 -7.96 -13.92 -0.90
CA GLN A 161 -7.72 -12.78 -1.81
C GLN A 161 -7.71 -13.20 -3.28
N ASN A 162 -7.06 -14.31 -3.60
CA ASN A 162 -7.03 -14.87 -4.95
C ASN A 162 -8.44 -15.25 -5.41
N ARG A 163 -9.24 -15.86 -4.54
CA ARG A 163 -10.63 -16.22 -4.83
C ARG A 163 -11.50 -14.98 -5.05
N GLN A 164 -11.33 -13.92 -4.26
CA GLN A 164 -12.02 -12.65 -4.45
C GLN A 164 -11.64 -11.98 -5.78
N LEU A 165 -10.36 -11.94 -6.11
CA LEU A 165 -9.87 -11.37 -7.36
C LEU A 165 -10.38 -12.15 -8.57
N MET A 166 -10.39 -13.48 -8.49
CA MET A 166 -11.01 -14.34 -9.49
C MET A 166 -12.50 -14.03 -9.66
N TRP A 167 -13.26 -13.93 -8.56
CA TRP A 167 -14.69 -13.59 -8.63
C TRP A 167 -14.94 -12.21 -9.24
N ASN A 168 -14.16 -11.21 -8.85
CA ASN A 168 -14.25 -9.87 -9.43
C ASN A 168 -13.93 -9.89 -10.93
N THR A 169 -12.93 -10.66 -11.35
CA THR A 169 -12.54 -10.79 -12.77
C THR A 169 -13.62 -11.52 -13.57
N ILE A 170 -14.22 -12.58 -13.01
CA ILE A 170 -15.35 -13.28 -13.63
C ILE A 170 -16.55 -12.35 -13.77
N LEU A 171 -16.87 -11.57 -12.74
CA LEU A 171 -17.96 -10.59 -12.79
C LEU A 171 -17.69 -9.49 -13.81
N GLU A 172 -16.45 -8.99 -13.90
CA GLU A 172 -16.07 -8.00 -14.90
C GLU A 172 -16.15 -8.56 -16.32
N LEU A 173 -15.70 -9.81 -16.52
CA LEU A 173 -15.78 -10.51 -17.79
C LEU A 173 -17.24 -10.74 -18.20
N LEU A 174 -18.10 -11.17 -17.27
CA LEU A 174 -19.53 -11.36 -17.52
C LEU A 174 -20.22 -10.02 -17.83
N ASN A 175 -19.88 -8.97 -17.10
CA ASN A 175 -20.45 -7.65 -17.32
C ASN A 175 -20.02 -7.06 -18.69
N LYS A 176 -18.76 -7.25 -19.08
CA LYS A 176 -18.24 -6.76 -20.36
C LYS A 176 -18.60 -7.62 -21.57
N ASN A 177 -18.69 -8.95 -21.43
CA ASN A 177 -18.88 -9.85 -22.58
C ASN A 177 -20.29 -10.44 -22.69
N VAL A 178 -20.99 -10.67 -21.57
CA VAL A 178 -22.33 -11.30 -21.57
C VAL A 178 -23.43 -10.23 -21.49
N LEU A 179 -23.27 -9.20 -20.66
CA LEU A 179 -24.26 -8.13 -20.55
C LEU A 179 -24.12 -7.03 -21.62
N GLN A 180 -22.94 -6.91 -22.25
CA GLN A 180 -22.75 -6.13 -23.50
C GLN A 180 -22.72 -7.01 -24.74
N LEU A 181 -23.46 -8.13 -24.75
CA LEU A 181 -23.78 -8.81 -26.01
C LEU A 181 -24.45 -7.79 -26.93
N ASN A 182 -23.69 -7.32 -27.91
CA ASN A 182 -24.04 -6.37 -28.97
C ASN A 182 -25.24 -6.79 -29.85
N TYR A 183 -26.01 -7.79 -29.44
CA TYR A 183 -27.27 -8.16 -30.07
C TYR A 183 -28.35 -7.09 -29.90
N PHE A 184 -28.29 -6.28 -28.83
CA PHE A 184 -29.29 -5.23 -28.56
C PHE A 184 -28.83 -3.79 -28.82
N SER A 185 -27.52 -3.53 -28.89
CA SER A 185 -27.02 -2.20 -29.25
C SER A 185 -26.72 -2.16 -30.75
N ARG A 186 -27.75 -1.97 -31.58
CA ARG A 186 -27.57 -1.27 -32.86
C ARG A 186 -27.02 0.10 -32.50
N GLN A 187 -25.69 0.25 -32.43
CA GLN A 187 -25.09 1.57 -32.43
C GLN A 187 -25.53 2.23 -33.73
N GLN A 188 -26.53 3.10 -33.63
CA GLN A 188 -26.97 3.90 -34.75
C GLN A 188 -25.74 4.71 -35.19
N LEU A 189 -25.28 4.41 -36.39
CA LEU A 189 -24.19 5.14 -37.04
C LEU A 189 -24.73 6.53 -37.36
N GLU A 190 -24.69 7.42 -36.39
CA GLU A 190 -25.15 8.79 -36.56
C GLU A 190 -24.04 9.60 -37.21
N LYS A 191 -24.36 10.14 -38.39
CA LYS A 191 -23.58 11.18 -39.04
C LYS A 191 -23.94 12.50 -38.37
N ASN A 192 -22.95 13.33 -38.07
CA ASN A 192 -23.21 14.69 -37.59
C ASN A 192 -23.99 15.48 -38.64
N GLU A 193 -25.10 16.11 -38.23
CA GLU A 193 -25.91 16.97 -39.09
C GLU A 193 -25.13 18.19 -39.61
N THR A 194 -24.16 18.66 -38.82
CA THR A 194 -23.29 19.79 -39.16
C THR A 194 -21.81 19.39 -39.10
N PRO A 195 -20.97 19.85 -40.05
CA PRO A 195 -19.54 19.62 -40.00
C PRO A 195 -18.95 20.27 -38.73
N THR A 196 -18.16 19.48 -37.99
CA THR A 196 -17.57 19.90 -36.71
C THR A 196 -16.49 20.95 -36.93
N ARG A 197 -16.36 21.93 -36.02
CA ARG A 197 -15.28 22.94 -36.05
C ARG A 197 -13.91 22.29 -35.86
N GLN A 198 -12.84 22.90 -36.39
CA GLN A 198 -11.47 22.35 -36.32
C GLN A 198 -10.97 22.10 -34.89
N ASP A 199 -11.46 22.89 -33.92
CA ASP A 199 -11.07 22.83 -32.50
C ASP A 199 -11.84 21.79 -31.68
N GLN A 200 -12.76 21.05 -32.31
CA GLN A 200 -13.64 20.10 -31.64
C GLN A 200 -13.48 18.69 -32.22
N CYS A 201 -13.56 17.70 -31.34
CA CYS A 201 -13.59 16.31 -31.75
C CYS A 201 -14.89 16.01 -32.49
N ALA A 202 -14.78 15.44 -33.69
CA ALA A 202 -15.93 15.08 -34.52
C ALA A 202 -16.85 13.98 -33.95
N ARG A 203 -16.51 13.37 -32.81
CA ARG A 203 -17.36 12.38 -32.12
C ARG A 203 -17.93 12.89 -30.80
N CYS A 204 -17.09 13.33 -29.87
CA CYS A 204 -17.55 13.81 -28.55
C CYS A 204 -17.87 15.31 -28.50
N LYS A 205 -17.55 16.08 -29.56
CA LYS A 205 -17.74 17.55 -29.64
C LYS A 205 -16.98 18.36 -28.59
N GLU A 206 -16.10 17.73 -27.82
CA GLU A 206 -15.21 18.35 -26.84
C GLU A 206 -13.84 18.69 -27.45
N LEU A 207 -13.02 19.43 -26.69
CA LEU A 207 -11.63 19.72 -27.05
C LEU A 207 -10.82 18.41 -27.19
N PRO A 208 -10.13 18.20 -28.34
CA PRO A 208 -9.53 16.92 -28.62
C PRO A 208 -8.26 16.66 -27.81
N VAL A 209 -8.29 15.64 -26.95
CA VAL A 209 -7.11 15.14 -26.22
C VAL A 209 -6.32 14.19 -27.13
N ASN A 210 -5.04 14.50 -27.37
CA ASN A 210 -4.19 13.85 -28.37
C ASN A 210 -4.85 13.81 -29.75
N PRO A 211 -4.82 14.94 -30.49
CA PRO A 211 -5.67 15.12 -31.65
C PRO A 211 -5.10 14.40 -32.90
N TYR A 212 -5.98 13.67 -33.58
CA TYR A 212 -5.69 12.98 -34.85
C TYR A 212 -6.59 13.53 -35.95
N SER A 213 -6.05 13.65 -37.17
CA SER A 213 -6.83 14.01 -38.34
C SER A 213 -7.14 12.77 -39.18
N SER A 214 -8.41 12.60 -39.55
CA SER A 214 -8.85 11.51 -40.43
C SER A 214 -8.48 11.78 -41.90
N SER A 215 -8.09 10.77 -42.67
CA SER A 215 -7.74 10.93 -44.08
C SER A 215 -8.95 11.22 -45.00
N CYS A 216 -10.17 10.89 -44.58
CA CYS A 216 -11.36 11.01 -45.42
C CYS A 216 -11.91 12.44 -45.53
N CYS A 217 -12.03 13.18 -44.41
CA CYS A 217 -12.58 14.55 -44.38
C CYS A 217 -11.74 15.51 -43.54
N ARG A 218 -10.52 15.11 -43.14
CA ARG A 218 -9.58 15.91 -42.32
C ARG A 218 -10.20 16.44 -41.01
N SER A 219 -11.19 15.75 -40.46
CA SER A 219 -11.77 16.13 -39.18
C SER A 219 -10.90 15.66 -38.02
N THR A 220 -10.87 16.47 -36.96
CA THR A 220 -10.12 16.19 -35.74
C THR A 220 -10.87 15.22 -34.83
N TYR A 221 -10.18 14.23 -34.28
CA TYR A 221 -10.70 13.29 -33.28
C TYR A 221 -9.76 13.21 -32.08
N CYS A 222 -10.29 12.94 -30.89
CA CYS A 222 -9.50 12.43 -29.77
C CYS A 222 -8.99 11.02 -30.12
N TYR A 223 -7.82 10.64 -29.59
CA TYR A 223 -7.26 9.29 -29.77
C TYR A 223 -8.27 8.16 -29.51
N VAL A 224 -8.96 8.20 -28.38
CA VAL A 224 -9.94 7.17 -28.00
C VAL A 224 -11.16 7.16 -28.92
N CYS A 225 -11.63 8.34 -29.34
CA CYS A 225 -12.76 8.47 -30.26
C CYS A 225 -12.42 7.98 -31.67
N LEU A 226 -11.17 8.19 -32.09
CA LEU A 226 -10.66 7.71 -33.36
C LEU A 226 -10.62 6.18 -33.40
N ILE A 227 -10.04 5.53 -32.38
CA ILE A 227 -9.95 4.05 -32.32
C ILE A 227 -11.34 3.44 -32.47
N ARG A 228 -12.32 3.96 -31.70
CA ARG A 228 -13.70 3.47 -31.82
C ARG A 228 -14.36 3.74 -33.18
N ASN A 229 -13.91 4.74 -33.94
CA ASN A 229 -14.42 4.99 -35.30
C ASN A 229 -13.69 4.13 -36.35
N LEU A 230 -12.42 3.79 -36.10
CA LEU A 230 -11.65 2.84 -36.91
C LEU A 230 -12.19 1.41 -36.74
N ASP A 231 -12.51 1.00 -35.51
CA ASP A 231 -13.11 -0.32 -35.22
C ASP A 231 -14.43 -0.52 -35.97
N VAL A 232 -15.22 0.54 -36.11
CA VAL A 232 -16.53 0.54 -36.78
C VAL A 232 -16.42 0.87 -38.28
N MET A 233 -15.23 1.25 -38.76
CA MET A 233 -14.98 1.66 -40.15
C MET A 233 -15.97 2.74 -40.65
N PHE A 234 -16.38 3.65 -39.76
CA PHE A 234 -17.36 4.70 -40.03
C PHE A 234 -16.85 6.06 -39.54
N CYS A 235 -16.83 7.04 -40.44
CA CYS A 235 -16.49 8.41 -40.08
C CYS A 235 -17.73 9.17 -39.60
N SER A 236 -17.76 9.58 -38.32
CA SER A 236 -18.87 10.35 -37.72
C SER A 236 -19.11 11.72 -38.39
N ASN A 237 -18.07 12.32 -38.98
CA ASN A 237 -18.16 13.65 -39.59
C ASN A 237 -18.71 13.62 -41.03
N CYS A 238 -18.21 12.74 -41.89
CA CYS A 238 -18.64 12.67 -43.31
C CYS A 238 -19.63 11.54 -43.62
N GLY A 239 -19.76 10.55 -42.74
CA GLY A 239 -20.63 9.39 -42.92
C GLY A 239 -20.05 8.29 -43.83
N THR A 240 -18.77 8.39 -44.22
CA THR A 240 -18.14 7.42 -45.12
C THR A 240 -17.86 6.09 -44.41
N LYS A 241 -18.31 4.98 -45.02
CA LYS A 241 -18.09 3.58 -44.58
C LYS A 241 -16.93 2.90 -45.31
N LYS A 242 -15.82 3.61 -45.50
CA LYS A 242 -14.61 3.06 -46.14
C LYS A 242 -13.51 2.98 -45.10
N THR A 243 -12.55 2.07 -45.31
CA THR A 243 -11.30 2.06 -44.54
C THR A 243 -10.66 3.44 -44.65
N PHE A 244 -10.56 4.13 -43.52
CA PHE A 244 -9.89 5.41 -43.42
C PHE A 244 -8.73 5.27 -42.44
N THR A 245 -7.68 6.02 -42.71
CA THR A 245 -6.50 6.12 -41.85
C THR A 245 -6.56 7.44 -41.12
N ALA A 246 -5.81 7.57 -40.02
CA ALA A 246 -5.69 8.84 -39.33
C ALA A 246 -4.25 9.08 -38.94
N THR A 247 -3.82 10.33 -39.07
CA THR A 247 -2.47 10.75 -38.74
C THR A 247 -2.51 11.66 -37.51
N PRO A 248 -1.57 11.51 -36.57
CA PRO A 248 -1.47 12.44 -35.45
C PRO A 248 -1.11 13.82 -35.97
N LEU A 249 -1.81 14.85 -35.48
CA LEU A 249 -1.57 16.24 -35.91
C LEU A 249 -0.14 16.71 -35.59
N TYR A 250 0.47 16.17 -34.53
CA TYR A 250 1.86 16.47 -34.16
C TYR A 250 2.90 15.77 -35.04
N ALA A 251 2.52 14.79 -35.88
CA ALA A 251 3.43 14.18 -36.85
C ALA A 251 3.38 14.86 -38.23
N ALA A 252 2.32 15.62 -38.54
CA ALA A 252 2.16 16.30 -39.82
C ALA A 252 3.15 17.46 -40.02
N ALA A 253 3.63 18.09 -38.92
CA ALA A 253 4.56 19.21 -38.97
C ALA A 253 5.96 18.88 -39.56
N LYS A 254 6.29 17.59 -39.77
CA LYS A 254 7.57 17.17 -40.38
C LYS A 254 7.53 17.02 -41.91
N LEU A 255 6.37 17.19 -42.56
CA LEU A 255 6.22 16.96 -44.00
C LEU A 255 6.01 18.24 -44.85
N GLU A 256 5.87 19.40 -44.22
CA GLU A 256 5.71 20.70 -44.92
C GLU A 256 7.02 21.49 -45.06
N GLY A 257 8.16 20.87 -44.75
CA GLY A 257 9.50 21.42 -44.95
C GLY A 257 10.29 20.63 -46.00
N ASN A 258 9.88 20.73 -47.26
CA ASN A 258 10.68 20.45 -48.46
C ASN A 258 10.17 21.30 -49.62
#